data_AF-A0A7C2SQD5-F1
#
_entry.id   AF-A0A7C2SQD5-F1
#
_cell.length_a   1.000
_cell.length_b   1.000
_cell.length_c   1.000
_cell.angle_alpha   90.00
_cell.angle_beta   90.00
_cell.angle_gamma   90.00
#
_symmetry.space_group_name_H-M   'P 1'
#
loop_
_entity.id
_entity.type
_entity.pdbx_description
1 polymer ?
#
loop_
_entity_poly.entity_id
_entity_poly.type
_entity_poly.pdbx_seq_one_letter_code
_entity_poly.pdbx_strand_id
1 'polypeptide(L)'
;MQRTALAFAALGVAACSCLAVAYALRDRPAPTPEAAAPAPRASALRAERPDGAAPAVAAAPAAERPPAPEAVGEARFLAELARASEAQEEALRAALLGVAEDESLALEARLDRYRDALRKARDQAPGSRSAFDHPGMRVEAFLRVDAVQRELAALSPAARSHALAHIRRELGLPEQEIARMEEIDERREARWQNGLAYLQERARIEATFEGEALEEELRALREEYFGEEAPTIEAEERSGFHRFRRPRVYGRN
;
A
#
# COMPACT_ATOMS: atom_id res chain seq x y z
N MET A 1 -38.19 -10.95 -6.11
CA MET A 1 -37.48 -9.95 -5.27
C MET A 1 -36.44 -10.62 -4.36
N GLN A 2 -35.44 -11.29 -4.93
CA GLN A 2 -34.39 -12.00 -4.16
C GLN A 2 -32.98 -11.85 -4.76
N ARG A 3 -32.80 -10.91 -5.71
CA ARG A 3 -31.51 -10.66 -6.39
C ARG A 3 -30.66 -9.56 -5.73
N THR A 4 -31.14 -8.94 -4.66
CA THR A 4 -30.47 -7.81 -4.01
C THR A 4 -29.69 -8.17 -2.74
N ALA A 5 -29.81 -9.40 -2.21
CA ALA A 5 -29.19 -9.77 -0.93
C ALA A 5 -27.77 -10.36 -1.05
N LEU A 6 -27.36 -10.86 -2.22
CA LEU A 6 -26.04 -11.52 -2.40
C LEU A 6 -24.91 -10.55 -2.80
N ALA A 7 -25.22 -9.29 -3.11
CA ALA A 7 -24.22 -8.28 -3.46
C ALA A 7 -23.38 -7.79 -2.26
N PHE A 8 -23.78 -8.09 -1.02
CA PHE A 8 -23.07 -7.61 0.18
C PHE A 8 -22.04 -8.60 0.75
N ALA A 9 -22.07 -9.88 0.36
CA ALA A 9 -21.13 -10.88 0.91
C ALA A 9 -19.75 -10.88 0.21
N ALA A 10 -19.66 -10.46 -1.06
CA ALA A 10 -18.40 -10.42 -1.81
C ALA A 10 -17.54 -9.17 -1.53
N LEU A 11 -18.12 -8.13 -0.91
CA LEU A 11 -17.42 -6.90 -0.52
C LEU A 11 -16.65 -7.04 0.81
N GLY A 12 -16.93 -8.06 1.61
CA GLY A 12 -16.33 -8.24 2.95
C GLY A 12 -14.93 -8.88 2.96
N VAL A 13 -14.55 -9.62 1.91
CA VAL A 13 -13.27 -10.35 1.89
C VAL A 13 -12.13 -9.52 1.28
N ALA A 14 -12.43 -8.63 0.33
CA ALA A 14 -11.43 -7.78 -0.33
C ALA A 14 -10.89 -6.63 0.56
N ALA A 15 -11.64 -6.20 1.58
CA ALA A 15 -11.22 -5.13 2.48
C ALA A 15 -10.20 -5.59 3.55
N CYS A 16 -10.15 -6.88 3.88
CA CYS A 16 -9.23 -7.40 4.90
C CYS A 16 -7.81 -7.68 4.36
N SER A 17 -7.65 -7.96 3.07
CA SER A 17 -6.35 -8.37 2.51
C SER A 17 -5.39 -7.21 2.19
N CYS A 18 -5.89 -6.00 1.90
CA CYS A 18 -5.05 -4.82 1.69
C CYS A 18 -4.38 -4.32 2.98
N LEU A 19 -5.02 -4.54 4.15
CA LEU A 19 -4.45 -4.19 5.45
C LEU A 19 -3.36 -5.18 5.90
N ALA A 20 -3.45 -6.45 5.52
CA ALA A 20 -2.47 -7.48 5.88
C ALA A 20 -1.11 -7.28 5.19
N VAL A 21 -1.08 -6.81 3.94
CA VAL A 21 0.17 -6.54 3.20
C VAL A 21 0.89 -5.29 3.74
N ALA A 22 0.15 -4.28 4.20
CA ALA A 22 0.72 -3.09 4.85
C ALA A 22 1.29 -3.41 6.25
N TYR A 23 0.73 -4.40 6.96
CA TYR A 23 1.19 -4.83 8.27
C TYR A 23 2.43 -5.74 8.21
N ALA A 24 2.48 -6.67 7.24
CA ALA A 24 3.59 -7.63 7.08
C ALA A 24 4.93 -6.98 6.69
N LEU A 25 4.93 -5.73 6.21
CA LEU A 25 6.14 -4.98 5.85
C LEU A 25 6.65 -4.07 6.98
N ARG A 26 5.94 -3.97 8.12
CA ARG A 26 6.26 -2.96 9.14
C ARG A 26 6.88 -3.52 10.43
N ASP A 27 6.57 -4.74 10.86
CA ASP A 27 7.13 -5.30 12.10
C ASP A 27 7.32 -6.81 12.02
N ARG A 28 8.58 -7.26 11.96
CA ARG A 28 8.93 -8.67 12.19
C ARG A 28 9.79 -8.74 13.46
N PRO A 29 9.25 -9.09 14.63
CA PRO A 29 10.08 -9.45 15.78
C PRO A 29 10.78 -10.80 15.53
N ALA A 30 11.98 -10.95 16.07
CA ALA A 30 12.80 -12.15 15.92
C ALA A 30 12.11 -13.41 16.49
N PRO A 31 12.31 -14.59 15.88
CA PRO A 31 11.69 -15.83 16.35
C PRO A 31 12.32 -16.29 17.67
N THR A 32 11.48 -16.60 18.66
CA THR A 32 11.86 -17.40 19.82
C THR A 32 11.38 -18.85 19.64
N PRO A 33 12.07 -19.82 20.25
CA PRO A 33 11.92 -21.23 19.89
C PRO A 33 10.72 -21.88 20.59
N GLU A 34 9.99 -22.66 19.78
CA GLU A 34 9.37 -23.96 20.06
C GLU A 34 8.98 -24.33 21.50
N ALA A 35 7.68 -24.56 21.72
CA ALA A 35 7.22 -25.49 22.74
C ALA A 35 5.91 -26.19 22.32
N ALA A 36 6.07 -27.50 22.14
CA ALA A 36 5.13 -28.60 22.02
C ALA A 36 3.69 -28.42 22.56
N ALA A 37 2.75 -29.02 21.82
CA ALA A 37 1.39 -29.36 22.23
C ALA A 37 1.33 -30.10 23.58
N PRO A 38 0.17 -30.08 24.26
CA PRO A 38 -0.60 -31.34 24.29
C PRO A 38 -2.13 -31.17 24.27
N ALA A 39 -2.82 -32.10 23.63
CA ALA A 39 -4.16 -32.55 24.01
C ALA A 39 -4.02 -33.75 24.99
N PRO A 40 -5.08 -34.39 25.52
CA PRO A 40 -6.51 -34.06 25.66
C PRO A 40 -6.99 -34.25 27.12
N ARG A 41 -8.23 -33.89 27.49
CA ARG A 41 -8.96 -34.60 28.56
C ARG A 41 -10.47 -34.68 28.32
N ALA A 42 -10.94 -35.92 28.35
CA ALA A 42 -12.34 -36.32 28.44
C ALA A 42 -12.88 -36.06 29.85
N SER A 43 -14.14 -35.65 29.94
CA SER A 43 -14.96 -35.82 31.14
C SER A 43 -16.34 -36.31 30.74
N ALA A 44 -16.62 -37.55 31.15
CA ALA A 44 -17.93 -38.16 31.13
C ALA A 44 -18.82 -37.50 32.20
N LEU A 45 -20.10 -37.32 31.89
CA LEU A 45 -21.15 -37.32 32.90
C LEU A 45 -22.40 -37.99 32.32
N ARG A 46 -22.92 -38.89 33.15
CA ARG A 46 -23.91 -39.94 32.93
C ARG A 46 -25.18 -39.52 33.66
N ALA A 47 -26.33 -39.55 33.00
CA ALA A 47 -27.66 -39.68 33.61
C ALA A 47 -28.66 -39.92 32.46
N GLU A 48 -29.12 -41.15 32.28
CA GLU A 48 -30.38 -41.72 32.81
C GLU A 48 -31.47 -41.70 31.73
N ARG A 49 -31.82 -42.91 31.26
CA ARG A 49 -33.00 -43.19 30.45
C ARG A 49 -34.24 -43.20 31.34
N PRO A 50 -35.40 -42.88 30.76
CA PRO A 50 -36.49 -43.84 30.84
C PRO A 50 -37.07 -44.18 29.46
N ASP A 51 -37.46 -45.45 29.37
CA ASP A 51 -38.15 -46.08 28.26
C ASP A 51 -39.47 -45.39 27.90
N GLY A 52 -39.78 -45.41 26.60
CA GLY A 52 -41.14 -45.30 26.12
C GLY A 52 -41.30 -44.38 24.91
N ALA A 53 -41.37 -44.98 23.72
CA ALA A 53 -42.37 -44.74 22.67
C ALA A 53 -41.81 -44.75 21.23
N ALA A 54 -42.32 -45.73 20.49
CA ALA A 54 -42.53 -45.80 19.03
C ALA A 54 -41.33 -45.72 18.06
N PRO A 55 -41.29 -46.59 17.02
CA PRO A 55 -40.31 -46.49 15.96
C PRO A 55 -40.60 -45.27 15.08
N ALA A 56 -39.77 -44.23 15.20
CA ALA A 56 -39.69 -43.19 14.18
C ALA A 56 -39.08 -43.82 12.92
N VAL A 57 -39.89 -43.88 11.86
CA VAL A 57 -39.45 -44.21 10.51
C VAL A 57 -38.26 -43.31 10.18
N ALA A 58 -37.09 -43.90 9.95
CA ALA A 58 -35.92 -43.20 9.47
C ALA A 58 -36.27 -42.55 8.13
N ALA A 59 -36.48 -41.23 8.14
CA ALA A 59 -36.37 -40.45 6.92
C ALA A 59 -34.92 -40.65 6.46
N ALA A 60 -34.77 -41.34 5.32
CA ALA A 60 -33.50 -41.43 4.62
C ALA A 60 -32.88 -40.02 4.56
N PRO A 61 -31.56 -39.86 4.75
CA PRO A 61 -30.93 -38.56 4.54
C PRO A 61 -31.34 -38.12 3.14
N ALA A 62 -32.02 -36.97 3.04
CA ALA A 62 -32.37 -36.38 1.77
C ALA A 62 -31.08 -36.32 0.97
N ALA A 63 -30.96 -37.19 -0.04
CA ALA A 63 -29.80 -37.24 -0.90
C ALA A 63 -29.58 -35.80 -1.37
N GLU A 64 -28.46 -35.20 -0.98
CA GLU A 64 -28.08 -33.87 -1.44
C GLU A 64 -28.16 -33.92 -2.96
N ARG A 65 -29.20 -33.29 -3.49
CA ARG A 65 -29.48 -33.32 -4.91
C ARG A 65 -28.26 -32.65 -5.54
N PRO A 66 -27.52 -33.32 -6.44
CA PRO A 66 -26.34 -32.73 -7.02
C PRO A 66 -26.73 -31.37 -7.61
N PRO A 67 -25.89 -30.34 -7.42
CA PRO A 67 -26.21 -29.00 -7.89
C PRO A 67 -26.56 -29.05 -9.37
N ALA A 68 -27.55 -28.25 -9.77
CA ALA A 68 -27.93 -28.14 -11.16
C ALA A 68 -26.68 -27.84 -12.02
N PRO A 69 -26.57 -28.42 -13.24
CA PRO A 69 -25.37 -28.26 -14.08
C PRO A 69 -25.03 -26.79 -14.38
N GLU A 70 -26.03 -25.91 -14.40
CA GLU A 70 -25.85 -24.46 -14.52
C GLU A 70 -25.14 -23.83 -13.31
N ALA A 71 -25.48 -24.25 -12.08
CA ALA A 71 -24.82 -23.79 -10.86
C ALA A 71 -23.36 -24.28 -10.77
N VAL A 72 -23.08 -25.48 -11.30
CA VAL A 72 -21.71 -26.00 -11.43
C VAL A 72 -20.91 -25.19 -12.45
N GLY A 73 -21.55 -24.78 -13.55
CA GLY A 73 -20.94 -23.90 -14.56
C GLY A 73 -20.62 -22.50 -14.03
N GLU A 74 -21.54 -21.89 -13.28
CA GLU A 74 -21.35 -20.57 -12.68
C GLU A 74 -20.25 -20.57 -11.61
N ALA A 75 -20.23 -21.58 -10.72
CA ALA A 75 -19.18 -21.72 -9.71
C ALA A 75 -17.79 -21.93 -10.35
N ARG A 76 -17.71 -22.71 -11.43
CA ARG A 76 -16.46 -22.91 -12.18
C ARG A 76 -15.96 -21.61 -12.81
N PHE A 77 -16.86 -20.84 -13.42
CA PHE A 77 -16.53 -19.56 -14.03
C PHE A 77 -15.99 -18.55 -13.00
N LEU A 78 -16.65 -18.43 -11.84
CA LEU A 78 -16.18 -17.56 -10.75
C LEU A 78 -14.81 -18.01 -10.20
N ALA A 79 -14.59 -19.32 -10.06
CA ALA A 79 -13.30 -19.86 -9.63
C ALA A 79 -12.18 -19.69 -10.67
N GLU A 80 -12.51 -19.68 -11.97
CA GLU A 80 -11.58 -19.35 -13.05
C GLU A 80 -11.23 -17.85 -13.03
N LEU A 81 -12.21 -16.97 -12.83
CA LEU A 81 -11.99 -15.53 -12.67
C LEU A 81 -11.13 -15.21 -11.44
N ALA A 82 -11.40 -15.84 -10.29
CA ALA A 82 -10.63 -15.63 -9.07
C ALA A 82 -9.16 -16.03 -9.26
N ARG A 83 -8.89 -17.21 -9.84
CA ARG A 83 -7.53 -17.66 -10.15
C ARG A 83 -6.82 -16.76 -11.16
N ALA A 84 -7.54 -16.25 -12.16
CA ALA A 84 -6.99 -15.30 -13.13
C ALA A 84 -6.60 -13.97 -12.44
N SER A 85 -7.43 -13.48 -11.51
CA SER A 85 -7.14 -12.30 -10.69
C SER A 85 -5.91 -12.50 -9.81
N GLU A 86 -5.82 -13.63 -9.10
CA GLU A 86 -4.67 -13.96 -8.25
C GLU A 86 -3.37 -14.05 -9.05
N ALA A 87 -3.39 -14.71 -10.22
CA ALA A 87 -2.24 -14.81 -11.10
C ALA A 87 -1.78 -13.44 -11.63
N GLN A 88 -2.73 -12.54 -11.92
CA GLN A 88 -2.42 -11.17 -12.34
C GLN A 88 -1.75 -10.37 -11.22
N GLU A 89 -2.24 -10.48 -9.98
CA GLU A 89 -1.65 -9.84 -8.80
C GLU A 89 -0.24 -10.38 -8.51
N GLU A 90 -0.03 -11.69 -8.61
CA GLU A 90 1.28 -12.32 -8.41
C GLU A 90 2.28 -11.90 -9.50
N ALA A 91 1.87 -11.92 -10.77
CA ALA A 91 2.72 -11.47 -11.88
C ALA A 91 3.14 -10.01 -11.72
N LEU A 92 2.24 -9.17 -11.23
CA LEU A 92 2.53 -7.78 -10.97
C LEU A 92 3.41 -7.57 -9.73
N ARG A 93 3.19 -8.32 -8.65
CA ARG A 93 4.08 -8.30 -7.50
C ARG A 93 5.50 -8.69 -7.91
N ALA A 94 5.63 -9.74 -8.71
CA ALA A 94 6.91 -10.15 -9.28
C ALA A 94 7.53 -9.07 -10.18
N ALA A 95 6.71 -8.34 -10.94
CA ALA A 95 7.16 -7.21 -11.74
C ALA A 95 7.78 -6.10 -10.88
N LEU A 96 7.07 -5.69 -9.82
CA LEU A 96 7.52 -4.64 -8.89
C LEU A 96 8.79 -5.07 -8.15
N LEU A 97 8.89 -6.34 -7.75
CA LEU A 97 10.10 -6.88 -7.13
C LEU A 97 11.28 -6.91 -8.12
N GLY A 98 11.06 -7.38 -9.35
CA GLY A 98 12.10 -7.40 -10.37
C GLY A 98 12.55 -5.99 -10.79
N VAL A 99 11.66 -5.00 -10.69
CA VAL A 99 11.94 -3.58 -10.83
C VAL A 99 12.65 -3.02 -9.59
N ALA A 100 12.49 -3.58 -8.41
CA ALA A 100 13.16 -3.11 -7.20
C ALA A 100 14.58 -3.66 -7.03
N GLU A 101 14.83 -4.90 -7.45
CA GLU A 101 16.07 -5.63 -7.18
C GLU A 101 17.21 -5.30 -8.16
N ASP A 102 16.89 -4.92 -9.39
CA ASP A 102 17.90 -4.64 -10.41
C ASP A 102 18.42 -3.20 -10.29
N GLU A 103 19.41 -3.00 -9.41
CA GLU A 103 20.02 -1.69 -9.18
C GLU A 103 20.80 -1.15 -10.39
N SER A 104 21.09 -1.98 -11.39
CA SER A 104 21.85 -1.59 -12.58
C SER A 104 21.01 -0.85 -13.62
N LEU A 105 19.67 -0.98 -13.56
CA LEU A 105 18.78 -0.34 -14.52
C LEU A 105 18.65 1.17 -14.26
N ALA A 106 18.71 1.95 -15.33
CA ALA A 106 18.29 3.34 -15.31
C ALA A 106 16.75 3.45 -15.27
N LEU A 107 16.26 4.61 -14.83
CA LEU A 107 14.86 4.91 -14.56
C LEU A 107 13.95 4.57 -15.74
N GLU A 108 14.36 4.90 -16.96
CA GLU A 108 13.59 4.64 -18.17
C GLU A 108 13.47 3.14 -18.45
N ALA A 109 14.59 2.41 -18.41
CA ALA A 109 14.59 0.96 -18.59
C ALA A 109 13.76 0.24 -17.50
N ARG A 110 13.78 0.80 -16.28
CA ARG A 110 12.98 0.35 -15.15
C ARG A 110 11.48 0.59 -15.39
N LEU A 111 11.11 1.75 -15.94
CA LEU A 111 9.75 2.08 -16.33
C LEU A 111 9.25 1.16 -17.46
N ASP A 112 10.05 0.92 -18.48
CA ASP A 112 9.70 0.01 -19.58
C ASP A 112 9.48 -1.41 -19.10
N ARG A 113 10.38 -1.94 -18.27
CA ARG A 113 10.22 -3.26 -17.65
C ARG A 113 8.93 -3.37 -16.84
N TYR A 114 8.60 -2.33 -16.08
CA TYR A 114 7.37 -2.28 -15.31
C TYR A 114 6.12 -2.31 -16.21
N ARG A 115 6.11 -1.51 -17.29
CA ARG A 115 5.01 -1.46 -18.26
C ARG A 115 4.81 -2.77 -18.99
N ASP A 116 5.91 -3.41 -19.41
CA ASP A 116 5.85 -4.71 -20.08
C ASP A 116 5.28 -5.79 -19.17
N ALA A 117 5.64 -5.76 -17.90
CA ALA A 117 5.10 -6.69 -16.94
C ALA A 117 3.62 -6.44 -16.63
N LEU A 118 3.18 -5.18 -16.52
CA LEU A 118 1.77 -4.82 -16.41
C LEU A 118 0.95 -5.31 -17.61
N ARG A 119 1.48 -5.12 -18.82
CA ARG A 119 0.86 -5.58 -20.08
C ARG A 119 0.72 -7.10 -20.09
N LYS A 120 1.81 -7.81 -19.79
CA LYS A 120 1.83 -9.28 -19.72
C LYS A 120 0.84 -9.82 -18.70
N ALA A 121 0.77 -9.22 -17.51
CA ALA A 121 -0.16 -9.64 -16.46
C ALA A 121 -1.62 -9.49 -16.91
N ARG A 122 -1.96 -8.39 -17.61
CA ARG A 122 -3.29 -8.19 -18.18
C ARG A 122 -3.61 -9.20 -19.29
N ASP A 123 -2.65 -9.45 -20.18
CA ASP A 123 -2.84 -10.37 -21.31
C ASP A 123 -3.02 -11.83 -20.85
N GLN A 124 -2.46 -12.19 -19.70
CA GLN A 124 -2.63 -13.52 -19.08
C GLN A 124 -3.98 -13.73 -18.40
N ALA A 125 -4.72 -12.66 -18.08
CA ALA A 125 -5.98 -12.72 -17.35
C ALA A 125 -7.04 -11.79 -18.00
N PRO A 126 -7.43 -12.04 -19.27
CA PRO A 126 -8.37 -11.16 -19.97
C PRO A 126 -9.72 -11.10 -19.24
N GLY A 127 -10.21 -9.90 -18.97
CA GLY A 127 -11.50 -9.66 -18.30
C GLY A 127 -11.46 -9.72 -16.77
N SER A 128 -10.31 -10.07 -16.17
CA SER A 128 -10.07 -9.85 -14.74
C SER A 128 -10.00 -8.36 -14.44
N ARG A 129 -10.60 -7.93 -13.32
CA ARG A 129 -10.49 -6.56 -12.82
C ARG A 129 -9.37 -6.51 -11.79
N SER A 130 -8.39 -5.67 -12.01
CA SER A 130 -7.29 -5.44 -11.08
C SER A 130 -7.35 -4.03 -10.50
N ALA A 131 -6.90 -3.85 -9.25
CA ALA A 131 -6.67 -2.52 -8.69
C ALA A 131 -5.71 -1.67 -9.56
N PHE A 132 -4.85 -2.34 -10.34
CA PHE A 132 -3.89 -1.71 -11.23
C PHE A 132 -4.44 -1.38 -12.62
N ASP A 133 -5.73 -1.63 -12.87
CA ASP A 133 -6.42 -1.06 -14.02
C ASP A 133 -6.53 0.46 -13.91
N HIS A 134 -6.52 0.99 -12.67
CA HIS A 134 -6.46 2.43 -12.41
C HIS A 134 -5.03 2.99 -12.60
N PRO A 135 -4.83 3.97 -13.50
CA PRO A 135 -3.54 4.61 -13.73
C PRO A 135 -2.84 5.13 -12.47
N GLY A 136 -3.59 5.76 -11.56
CA GLY A 136 -3.03 6.28 -10.30
C GLY A 136 -2.40 5.20 -9.42
N MET A 137 -2.99 4.00 -9.37
CA MET A 137 -2.43 2.88 -8.61
C MET A 137 -1.12 2.37 -9.22
N ARG A 138 -1.03 2.34 -10.56
CA ARG A 138 0.21 1.96 -11.25
C ARG A 138 1.34 2.94 -10.98
N VAL A 139 1.03 4.24 -11.04
CA VAL A 139 1.99 5.32 -10.75
C VAL A 139 2.46 5.25 -9.30
N GLU A 140 1.54 5.19 -8.34
CA GLU A 140 1.89 5.14 -6.91
C GLU A 140 2.72 3.91 -6.57
N ALA A 141 2.41 2.74 -7.13
CA ALA A 141 3.19 1.53 -6.91
C ALA A 141 4.61 1.63 -7.48
N PHE A 142 4.76 2.19 -8.69
CA PHE A 142 6.09 2.40 -9.28
C PHE A 142 6.93 3.39 -8.46
N LEU A 143 6.32 4.52 -8.06
CA LEU A 143 7.01 5.54 -7.28
C LEU A 143 7.33 5.10 -5.84
N ARG A 144 6.74 4.01 -5.33
CA ARG A 144 7.11 3.43 -4.02
C ARG A 144 8.41 2.66 -4.03
N VAL A 145 8.94 2.31 -5.19
CA VAL A 145 10.18 1.53 -5.30
C VAL A 145 11.38 2.41 -4.90
N ASP A 146 12.19 1.93 -3.96
CA ASP A 146 13.32 2.70 -3.40
C ASP A 146 14.34 3.09 -4.47
N ALA A 147 14.63 2.19 -5.43
CA ALA A 147 15.52 2.50 -6.55
C ALA A 147 15.01 3.69 -7.38
N VAL A 148 13.70 3.72 -7.69
CA VAL A 148 13.06 4.85 -8.38
C VAL A 148 13.22 6.14 -7.56
N GLN A 149 12.99 6.09 -6.25
CA GLN A 149 13.14 7.27 -5.39
C GLN A 149 14.58 7.78 -5.32
N ARG A 150 15.58 6.88 -5.31
CA ARG A 150 17.00 7.27 -5.36
C ARG A 150 17.36 7.95 -6.68
N GLU A 151 16.91 7.40 -7.79
CA GLU A 151 17.15 7.99 -9.11
C GLU A 151 16.48 9.38 -9.23
N LEU A 152 15.23 9.52 -8.78
CA LEU A 152 14.54 10.81 -8.72
C LEU A 152 15.26 11.82 -7.81
N ALA A 153 15.81 11.39 -6.68
CA ALA A 153 16.55 12.24 -5.76
C ALA A 153 17.82 12.81 -6.40
N ALA A 154 18.49 12.04 -7.27
CA ALA A 154 19.71 12.44 -7.96
C ALA A 154 19.48 13.48 -9.08
N LEU A 155 18.25 13.61 -9.56
CA LEU A 155 17.90 14.59 -10.59
C LEU A 155 17.82 16.01 -10.03
N SER A 156 18.14 17.01 -10.86
CA SER A 156 17.81 18.41 -10.57
C SER A 156 16.30 18.61 -10.47
N PRO A 157 15.79 19.65 -9.78
CA PRO A 157 14.35 19.88 -9.65
C PRO A 157 13.60 19.89 -11.00
N ALA A 158 14.16 20.56 -12.02
CA ALA A 158 13.57 20.62 -13.35
C ALA A 158 13.57 19.24 -14.06
N ALA A 159 14.69 18.53 -14.04
CA ALA A 159 14.79 17.19 -14.63
C ALA A 159 13.87 16.19 -13.91
N ARG A 160 13.73 16.32 -12.59
CA ARG A 160 12.83 15.50 -11.78
C ARG A 160 11.36 15.75 -12.11
N SER A 161 10.95 17.02 -12.26
CA SER A 161 9.60 17.37 -12.68
C SER A 161 9.26 16.73 -14.03
N HIS A 162 10.16 16.88 -15.01
CA HIS A 162 10.02 16.24 -16.32
C HIS A 162 9.93 14.70 -16.22
N ALA A 163 10.79 14.07 -15.42
CA ALA A 163 10.76 12.62 -15.22
C ALA A 163 9.44 12.15 -14.58
N LEU A 164 8.92 12.86 -13.58
CA LEU A 164 7.64 12.54 -12.95
C LEU A 164 6.47 12.68 -13.93
N ALA A 165 6.45 13.74 -14.74
CA ALA A 165 5.46 13.94 -15.79
C ALA A 165 5.48 12.81 -16.83
N HIS A 166 6.69 12.43 -17.27
CA HIS A 166 6.93 11.32 -18.18
C HIS A 166 6.42 9.99 -17.62
N ILE A 167 6.81 9.63 -16.40
CA ILE A 167 6.34 8.41 -15.71
C ILE A 167 4.80 8.37 -15.66
N ARG A 168 4.16 9.48 -15.26
CA ARG A 168 2.69 9.54 -15.14
C ARG A 168 2.02 9.32 -16.49
N ARG A 169 2.54 9.94 -17.56
CA ARG A 169 2.04 9.80 -18.92
C ARG A 169 2.18 8.37 -19.43
N GLU A 170 3.36 7.76 -19.29
CA GLU A 170 3.61 6.39 -19.76
C GLU A 170 2.78 5.34 -19.00
N LEU A 171 2.38 5.65 -17.76
CA LEU A 171 1.48 4.82 -16.96
C LEU A 171 0.00 5.17 -17.13
N GLY A 172 -0.33 6.10 -18.03
CA GLY A 172 -1.69 6.37 -18.51
C GLY A 172 -2.49 7.36 -17.67
N LEU A 173 -1.83 8.21 -16.87
CA LEU A 173 -2.49 9.32 -16.18
C LEU A 173 -2.90 10.38 -17.22
N PRO A 174 -4.12 10.95 -17.16
CA PRO A 174 -4.55 11.97 -18.12
C PRO A 174 -3.80 13.30 -17.90
N GLU A 175 -3.50 14.04 -18.97
CA GLU A 175 -2.70 15.29 -18.92
C GLU A 175 -3.23 16.32 -17.91
N GLN A 176 -4.56 16.45 -17.77
CA GLN A 176 -5.17 17.34 -16.78
C GLN A 176 -4.83 16.96 -15.33
N GLU A 177 -4.59 15.69 -15.05
CA GLU A 177 -4.17 15.21 -13.73
C GLU A 177 -2.67 15.35 -13.56
N ILE A 178 -1.89 15.12 -14.62
CA ILE A 178 -0.44 15.39 -14.62
C ILE A 178 -0.16 16.85 -14.26
N ALA A 179 -0.84 17.80 -14.90
CA ALA A 179 -0.68 19.23 -14.63
C ALA A 179 -0.98 19.58 -13.15
N ARG A 180 -2.08 19.03 -12.59
CA ARG A 180 -2.39 19.24 -11.16
C ARG A 180 -1.32 18.64 -10.24
N MET A 181 -0.78 17.48 -10.58
CA MET A 181 0.28 16.85 -9.79
C MET A 181 1.60 17.61 -9.89
N GLU A 182 1.93 18.18 -11.05
CA GLU A 182 3.09 19.05 -11.22
C GLU A 182 3.01 20.28 -10.29
N GLU A 183 1.86 20.96 -10.24
CA GLU A 183 1.64 22.09 -9.31
C GLU A 183 1.81 21.69 -7.83
N ILE A 184 1.38 20.48 -7.47
CA ILE A 184 1.56 19.93 -6.12
C ILE A 184 3.04 19.65 -5.85
N ASP A 185 3.74 19.04 -6.80
CA ASP A 185 5.17 18.72 -6.69
C ASP A 185 6.02 19.98 -6.58
N GLU A 186 5.72 21.01 -7.36
CA GLU A 186 6.40 22.31 -7.31
C GLU A 186 6.24 22.98 -5.95
N ARG A 187 5.02 23.00 -5.40
CA ARG A 187 4.77 23.54 -4.05
C ARG A 187 5.52 22.74 -2.97
N ARG A 188 5.56 21.42 -3.11
CA ARG A 188 6.30 20.53 -2.20
C ARG A 188 7.82 20.73 -2.32
N GLU A 189 8.32 20.94 -3.54
CA GLU A 189 9.71 21.30 -3.79
C GLU A 189 10.07 22.61 -3.10
N ALA A 190 9.29 23.67 -3.33
CA ALA A 190 9.52 24.97 -2.72
C ALA A 190 9.53 24.88 -1.18
N ARG A 191 8.54 24.18 -0.59
CA ARG A 191 8.49 23.96 0.85
C ARG A 191 9.71 23.18 1.36
N TRP A 192 10.16 22.17 0.62
CA TRP A 192 11.34 21.40 1.00
C TRP A 192 12.61 22.24 0.95
N GLN A 193 12.80 23.04 -0.10
CA GLN A 193 13.96 23.92 -0.22
C GLN A 193 13.99 24.97 0.90
N ASN A 194 12.84 25.53 1.24
CA ASN A 194 12.70 26.42 2.39
C ASN A 194 13.12 25.73 3.70
N GLY A 195 12.69 24.49 3.90
CA GLY A 195 13.11 23.68 5.04
C GLY A 195 14.61 23.34 5.09
N LEU A 196 15.25 23.11 3.94
CA LEU A 196 16.70 22.89 3.87
C LEU A 196 17.50 24.15 4.19
N ALA A 197 17.03 25.32 3.75
CA ALA A 197 17.64 26.60 4.10
C ALA A 197 17.48 26.89 5.61
N TYR A 198 16.28 26.65 6.16
CA TYR A 198 16.03 26.72 7.60
C TYR A 198 17.01 25.83 8.40
N LEU A 199 17.21 24.57 8.00
CA LEU A 199 18.12 23.67 8.70
C LEU A 199 19.58 24.14 8.68
N GLN A 200 20.01 24.78 7.59
CA GLN A 200 21.37 25.35 7.50
C GLN A 200 21.54 26.52 8.46
N GLU A 201 20.57 27.42 8.53
CA GLU A 201 20.64 28.58 9.42
C GLU A 201 20.50 28.16 10.89
N ARG A 202 19.58 27.22 11.16
CA ARG A 202 19.45 26.59 12.46
C ARG A 202 20.78 26.06 12.98
N ALA A 203 21.54 25.34 12.15
CA ALA A 203 22.83 24.79 12.55
C ALA A 203 23.85 25.88 12.91
N ARG A 204 23.77 27.08 12.30
CA ARG A 204 24.61 28.23 12.65
C ARG A 204 24.20 28.84 13.99
N ILE A 205 22.89 28.99 14.22
CA ILE A 205 22.34 29.46 15.48
C ILE A 205 22.72 28.52 16.63
N GLU A 206 22.52 27.20 16.45
CA GLU A 206 22.89 26.16 17.43
C GLU A 206 24.40 26.11 17.73
N ALA A 207 25.25 26.61 16.84
CA ALA A 207 26.69 26.71 17.06
C ALA A 207 27.13 27.99 17.78
N THR A 208 26.24 28.98 17.87
CA THR A 208 26.57 30.35 18.36
C THR A 208 25.88 30.66 19.69
N PHE A 209 24.67 30.16 19.90
CA PHE A 209 23.83 30.47 21.05
C PHE A 209 23.55 29.22 21.88
N GLU A 210 23.33 29.42 23.18
CA GLU A 210 22.95 28.37 24.13
C GLU A 210 21.85 28.86 25.08
N GLY A 211 21.16 27.92 25.74
CA GLY A 211 20.17 28.24 26.76
C GLY A 211 18.99 29.07 26.23
N GLU A 212 18.59 30.09 26.98
CA GLU A 212 17.43 30.93 26.64
C GLU A 212 17.65 31.74 25.36
N ALA A 213 18.87 32.22 25.11
CA ALA A 213 19.20 32.96 23.89
C ALA A 213 19.06 32.08 22.64
N LEU A 214 19.42 30.79 22.73
CA LEU A 214 19.20 29.84 21.64
C LEU A 214 17.72 29.69 21.32
N GLU A 215 16.86 29.57 22.33
CA GLU A 215 15.43 29.39 22.12
C GLU A 215 14.76 30.63 21.50
N GLU A 216 15.22 31.83 21.85
CA GLU A 216 14.74 33.07 21.24
C GLU A 216 15.12 33.17 19.76
N GLU A 217 16.38 32.91 19.42
CA GLU A 217 16.89 32.91 18.04
C GLU A 217 16.21 31.83 17.19
N LEU A 218 16.01 30.62 17.74
CA LEU A 218 15.29 29.56 17.04
C LEU A 218 13.80 29.89 16.85
N ARG A 219 13.18 30.64 17.77
CA ARG A 219 11.79 31.11 17.59
C ARG A 219 11.71 32.10 16.43
N ALA A 220 12.57 33.12 16.43
CA ALA A 220 12.64 34.11 15.35
C ALA A 220 12.90 33.45 13.99
N LEU A 221 13.83 32.48 13.95
CA LEU A 221 14.14 31.74 12.73
C LEU A 221 12.93 30.97 12.19
N ARG A 222 12.17 30.30 13.07
CA ARG A 222 10.96 29.57 12.62
C ARG A 222 9.90 30.53 12.07
N GLU A 223 9.70 31.68 12.71
CA GLU A 223 8.76 32.70 12.25
C GLU A 223 9.17 33.26 10.87
N GLU A 224 10.46 33.52 10.65
CA GLU A 224 10.98 33.99 9.37
C GLU A 224 10.72 32.98 8.23
N TYR A 225 11.01 31.70 8.46
CA TYR A 225 10.92 30.68 7.42
C TYR A 225 9.50 30.14 7.22
N PHE A 226 8.69 30.07 8.27
CA PHE A 226 7.42 29.32 8.23
C PHE A 226 6.19 30.16 8.60
N GLY A 227 6.36 31.40 9.06
CA GLY A 227 5.27 32.31 9.39
C GLY A 227 4.23 31.65 10.31
N GLU A 228 3.00 31.50 9.82
CA GLU A 228 1.90 30.87 10.55
C GLU A 228 2.16 29.42 10.97
N GLU A 229 3.02 28.69 10.24
CA GLU A 229 3.37 27.30 10.58
C GLU A 229 4.47 27.22 11.66
N ALA A 230 5.10 28.32 12.06
CA ALA A 230 6.20 28.32 13.02
C ALA A 230 5.87 27.62 14.36
N PRO A 231 4.71 27.84 15.00
CA PRO A 231 4.35 27.12 16.23
C PRO A 231 4.18 25.61 16.01
N THR A 232 3.76 25.19 14.81
CA THR A 232 3.64 23.77 14.46
C THR A 232 5.03 23.14 14.31
N ILE A 233 5.95 23.83 13.63
CA ILE A 233 7.34 23.39 13.48
C ILE A 233 8.03 23.31 14.85
N GLU A 234 7.81 24.27 15.74
CA GLU A 234 8.33 24.25 17.11
C GLU A 234 7.81 23.03 17.89
N ALA A 235 6.49 22.80 17.87
CA ALA A 235 5.89 21.66 18.56
C ALA A 235 6.40 20.31 18.02
N GLU A 236 6.53 20.19 16.70
CA GLU A 236 7.13 19.05 16.02
C GLU A 236 8.56 18.79 16.53
N GLU A 237 9.41 19.80 16.49
CA GLU A 237 10.82 19.66 16.91
C GLU A 237 10.98 19.34 18.39
N ARG A 238 10.17 19.96 19.26
CA ARG A 238 10.16 19.66 20.69
C ARG A 238 9.74 18.22 21.00
N SER A 239 8.92 17.62 20.12
CA SER A 239 8.55 16.21 20.20
C SER A 239 9.59 15.26 19.59
N GLY A 240 10.72 15.79 19.07
CA GLY A 240 11.73 15.03 18.34
C GLY A 240 11.39 14.75 16.88
N PHE A 241 10.30 15.33 16.35
CA PHE A 241 9.92 15.21 14.96
C PHE A 241 10.55 16.33 14.12
N HIS A 242 11.61 16.00 13.39
CA HIS A 242 12.29 16.95 12.51
C HIS A 242 11.94 16.69 11.04
N ARG A 243 10.83 17.28 10.56
CA ARG A 243 10.27 17.03 9.21
C ARG A 243 11.32 17.06 8.09
N PHE A 244 12.20 18.06 8.08
CA PHE A 244 13.17 18.29 7.02
C PHE A 244 14.49 17.51 7.16
N ARG A 245 14.71 16.82 8.29
CA ARG A 245 15.85 15.90 8.45
C ARG A 245 15.56 14.49 7.90
N ARG A 246 14.30 14.21 7.54
CA ARG A 246 13.86 12.90 7.07
C ARG A 246 14.18 12.72 5.58
N PRO A 247 14.30 11.47 5.09
CA PRO A 247 14.37 11.21 3.66
C PRO A 247 13.16 11.78 2.94
N ARG A 248 13.42 12.53 1.87
CA ARG A 248 12.37 13.07 1.00
C ARG A 248 11.83 11.96 0.10
N VAL A 249 10.53 12.04 -0.17
CA VAL A 249 9.84 11.22 -1.15
C VAL A 249 9.31 12.12 -2.26
N TYR A 250 9.45 11.68 -3.51
CA TYR A 250 9.13 12.44 -4.71
C TYR A 250 7.94 11.84 -5.47
N GLY A 251 7.04 12.71 -5.94
CA GLY A 251 5.93 12.37 -6.84
C GLY A 251 4.78 11.56 -6.24
N ARG A 252 4.84 11.22 -4.94
CA ARG A 252 3.83 10.43 -4.22
C ARG A 252 2.83 11.34 -3.51
N ASN A 253 1.55 10.97 -3.50
CA ASN A 253 0.49 11.74 -2.85
C ASN A 253 0.44 11.56 -1.34
#